data_AF-A0A962YCT3-F1
#
_entry.id   AF-A0A962YCT3-F1
#
_cell.length_a   1.000
_cell.length_b   1.000
_cell.length_c   1.000
_cell.angle_alpha   90.00
_cell.angle_beta   90.00
_cell.angle_gamma   90.00
#
_symmetry.space_group_name_H-M   'P 1'
#
loop_
_entity.id
_entity.type
_entity.pdbx_description
1 polymer ?
#
loop_
_entity_poly.entity_id
_entity_poly.type
_entity_poly.pdbx_seq_one_letter_code
_entity_poly.pdbx_strand_id
1 'polypeptide(L)'
;MSEALWITLAFGLGLGVRKLGLPPLVGYLMAGFLLNIVSHTTSLTLENGPLLEHLAHLGVLLMLFTVGLKLRLKNVLRPEVV
;
A
#
# COMPACT_ATOMS: atom_id res chain seq x y z
N MET A 1 -19.10 3.54 -3.23
CA MET A 1 -19.22 2.60 -4.38
C MET A 1 -18.00 2.65 -5.29
N SER A 2 -17.34 3.81 -5.40
CA SER A 2 -16.04 3.94 -6.06
C SER A 2 -14.96 3.11 -5.38
N GLU A 3 -14.93 2.96 -4.05
CA GLU A 3 -13.82 2.29 -3.34
C GLU A 3 -13.64 0.81 -3.73
N ALA A 4 -14.73 0.11 -4.05
CA ALA A 4 -14.66 -1.27 -4.52
C ALA A 4 -13.92 -1.38 -5.87
N LEU A 5 -14.03 -0.38 -6.75
CA LEU A 5 -13.28 -0.35 -8.02
C LEU A 5 -11.77 -0.28 -7.78
N TRP A 6 -11.32 0.49 -6.79
CA TRP A 6 -9.90 0.60 -6.45
C TRP A 6 -9.35 -0.71 -5.91
N ILE A 7 -10.06 -1.34 -4.97
CA ILE A 7 -9.65 -2.60 -4.37
C ILE A 7 -9.64 -3.73 -5.41
N THR A 8 -10.67 -3.81 -6.24
CA THR A 8 -10.76 -4.82 -7.31
C THR A 8 -9.69 -4.61 -8.37
N LEU A 9 -9.38 -3.37 -8.76
CA LEU A 9 -8.29 -3.09 -9.70
C LEU A 9 -6.92 -3.44 -9.10
N ALA A 10 -6.66 -3.04 -7.86
CA ALA A 10 -5.44 -3.40 -7.14
C ALA A 10 -5.29 -4.92 -7.06
N PHE A 11 -6.34 -5.61 -6.63
CA PHE A 11 -6.34 -7.08 -6.53
C PHE A 11 -6.16 -7.75 -7.90
N GLY A 12 -6.85 -7.28 -8.93
CA GLY A 12 -6.74 -7.79 -10.30
C GLY A 12 -5.34 -7.65 -10.87
N LEU A 13 -4.71 -6.48 -10.73
CA LEU A 13 -3.33 -6.26 -11.15
C LEU A 13 -2.33 -7.08 -10.32
N GLY A 14 -2.52 -7.18 -9.01
CA GLY A 14 -1.69 -8.02 -8.14
C GLY A 14 -1.73 -9.50 -8.54
N LEU A 15 -2.91 -10.02 -8.87
CA LEU A 15 -3.07 -11.38 -9.37
C LEU A 15 -2.48 -11.56 -10.78
N GLY A 16 -2.61 -10.56 -11.65
CA GLY A 16 -2.01 -10.57 -12.98
C GLY A 16 -0.47 -10.61 -12.91
N VAL A 17 0.13 -9.74 -12.10
CA VAL A 17 1.59 -9.66 -11.90
C VAL A 17 2.12 -10.93 -11.24
N ARG A 18 1.37 -11.54 -10.32
CA ARG A 18 1.73 -12.83 -9.72
C ARG A 18 1.88 -13.95 -10.77
N LYS A 19 1.07 -13.96 -11.83
CA LYS A 19 1.20 -14.95 -12.92
C LYS A 19 2.49 -14.79 -13.72
N LEU A 20 3.06 -13.59 -13.74
CA LEU A 20 4.33 -13.29 -14.40
C LEU A 20 5.56 -13.63 -13.54
N GLY A 21 5.37 -14.18 -12.33
CA GLY A 21 6.45 -14.58 -11.41
C GLY A 21 6.95 -13.46 -10.50
N LEU A 22 6.35 -12.26 -10.56
CA LEU A 22 6.71 -11.13 -9.71
C LEU A 22 5.90 -11.12 -8.40
N PRO A 23 6.44 -10.55 -7.31
CA PRO A 23 5.70 -10.39 -6.06
C PRO A 23 4.40 -9.58 -6.30
N PRO A 24 3.24 -9.99 -5.73
CA PRO A 24 1.96 -9.31 -5.94
C PRO A 24 1.98 -7.85 -5.45
N LEU A 25 2.88 -7.51 -4.53
CA LEU A 25 3.09 -6.15 -4.02
C LEU A 25 3.41 -5.17 -5.16
N VAL A 26 4.16 -5.60 -6.18
CA VAL A 26 4.46 -4.79 -7.37
C VAL A 26 3.17 -4.44 -8.12
N GLY A 27 2.25 -5.40 -8.26
CA GLY A 27 0.96 -5.17 -8.93
C GLY A 27 0.05 -4.23 -8.13
N TYR A 28 0.01 -4.35 -6.81
CA TYR A 28 -0.73 -3.41 -5.94
C TYR A 28 -0.19 -1.98 -6.06
N LEU A 29 1.14 -1.83 -6.08
CA LEU A 29 1.82 -0.54 -6.23
C LEU A 29 1.54 0.09 -7.60
N MET A 30 1.65 -0.70 -8.67
CA MET A 30 1.32 -0.25 -10.03
C MET A 30 -0.13 0.22 -10.15
N ALA A 31 -1.07 -0.52 -9.55
CA ALA A 31 -2.48 -0.12 -9.54
C ALA A 31 -2.69 1.25 -8.90
N GLY A 32 -2.06 1.49 -7.74
CA GLY A 32 -2.11 2.80 -7.06
C GLY A 32 -1.52 3.93 -7.90
N PHE A 33 -0.37 3.70 -8.55
CA PHE A 33 0.26 4.70 -9.42
C PHE A 33 -0.58 4.99 -10.67
N LEU A 34 -1.10 3.96 -11.33
CA LEU A 34 -1.99 4.11 -12.49
C LEU A 34 -3.24 4.91 -12.12
N LEU A 35 -3.87 4.57 -11.00
CA LEU A 35 -5.05 5.30 -10.52
C LEU A 35 -4.70 6.76 -10.20
N ASN A 36 -3.58 7.03 -9.54
CA ASN A 36 -3.15 8.40 -9.25
C ASN A 36 -2.92 9.24 -10.53
N ILE A 37 -2.28 8.66 -11.55
CA ILE A 37 -2.03 9.34 -12.83
C ILE A 37 -3.35 9.58 -13.58
N VAL A 38 -4.24 8.59 -13.62
CA VAL A 38 -5.55 8.70 -14.27
C VAL A 38 -6.41 9.76 -13.57
N SER A 39 -6.42 9.80 -12.24
CA SER A 39 -7.13 10.82 -11.45
C SER A 39 -6.61 12.24 -11.69
N HIS A 40 -5.32 12.42 -11.96
CA HIS A 40 -4.74 13.74 -12.22
C HIS A 40 -4.99 14.22 -13.66
N THR A 41 -5.11 13.29 -14.62
CA THR A 41 -5.24 13.60 -16.05
C THR A 41 -6.70 13.74 -16.49
N THR A 42 -7.59 12.96 -15.88
CA THR A 42 -9.03 13.05 -16.10
C THR A 42 -9.62 13.70 -14.86
N SER A 43 -10.24 14.86 -14.97
CA SER A 43 -10.92 15.59 -13.88
C SER A 43 -12.09 14.84 -13.22
N LEU A 44 -12.13 13.51 -13.34
CA LEU A 44 -12.75 12.61 -12.39
C LEU A 44 -11.94 12.70 -11.10
N THR A 45 -12.39 13.56 -10.19
CA THR A 45 -12.00 13.52 -8.78
C THR A 45 -12.43 12.16 -8.23
N LEU A 46 -11.57 11.16 -8.43
CA LEU A 46 -11.65 9.90 -7.71
C LEU A 46 -11.13 10.22 -6.30
N GLU A 47 -11.99 10.85 -5.52
CA GLU A 47 -11.71 11.22 -4.15
C GLU A 47 -11.36 9.95 -3.38
N ASN A 48 -10.26 9.99 -2.63
CA ASN A 48 -9.94 8.92 -1.71
C ASN A 48 -11.08 8.87 -0.69
N GLY A 49 -11.94 7.86 -0.79
CA GLY A 49 -13.07 7.73 0.12
C GLY A 49 -12.58 7.64 1.57
N PRO A 50 -13.34 8.15 2.55
CA PRO A 50 -12.96 8.12 3.98
C PRO A 50 -12.57 6.73 4.47
N LEU A 51 -13.16 5.67 3.88
CA LEU A 51 -12.82 4.28 4.17
C LEU A 51 -11.39 3.91 3.73
N LEU A 52 -10.97 4.32 2.54
CA LEU A 52 -9.66 3.98 1.98
C LEU A 52 -8.54 4.68 2.76
N GLU A 53 -8.76 5.94 3.17
CA GLU A 53 -7.85 6.68 4.03
C GLU A 53 -7.72 6.02 5.41
N HIS A 54 -8.84 5.64 6.03
CA HIS A 54 -8.82 4.95 7.32
C HIS A 54 -8.09 3.60 7.24
N LEU A 55 -8.36 2.82 6.18
CA LEU A 55 -7.67 1.56 5.90
C LEU A 55 -6.15 1.75 5.69
N ALA A 56 -5.74 2.79 4.96
CA ALA A 56 -4.33 3.10 4.76
C ALA A 56 -3.65 3.44 6.09
N HIS A 57 -4.29 4.27 6.91
CA HIS A 57 -3.78 4.63 8.23
C HIS A 57 -3.65 3.39 9.15
N LEU A 58 -4.69 2.55 9.21
CA LEU A 58 -4.63 1.31 9.98
C LEU A 58 -3.57 0.34 9.45
N GLY A 59 -3.42 0.22 8.13
CA GLY A 59 -2.41 -0.63 7.52
C GLY A 59 -0.99 -0.22 7.91
N VAL A 60 -0.69 1.08 7.81
CA VAL A 60 0.61 1.64 8.22
C VAL A 60 0.81 1.48 9.73
N LEU A 61 -0.20 1.77 10.55
CA LEU A 61 -0.15 1.60 12.00
C LEU A 61 0.18 0.15 12.37
N LEU A 62 -0.49 -0.83 11.77
CA LEU A 62 -0.24 -2.25 12.01
C LEU A 62 1.15 -2.68 11.52
N MET A 63 1.64 -2.13 10.41
CA MET A 63 3.02 -2.37 9.95
C MET A 63 4.04 -1.84 10.95
N LEU A 64 3.92 -0.57 11.37
CA LEU A 64 4.81 0.04 12.35
C LEU A 64 4.74 -0.67 13.71
N PHE A 65 3.54 -1.08 14.12
CA PHE A 65 3.34 -1.87 15.33
C PHE A 65 4.05 -3.23 15.23
N THR A 66 3.94 -3.92 14.10
CA THR A 66 4.62 -5.20 13.85
C THR A 66 6.14 -5.03 13.82
N VAL A 67 6.64 -3.95 13.18
CA VAL A 67 8.06 -3.59 13.17
C VAL A 67 8.53 -3.31 14.59
N GLY A 68 7.75 -2.57 15.38
CA GLY A 68 8.00 -2.33 16.81
C GLY A 68 8.07 -3.61 17.64
N LEU A 69 7.18 -4.58 17.38
CA LEU A 69 7.18 -5.88 18.07
C LEU A 69 8.37 -6.76 17.66
N LYS A 70 8.81 -6.67 16.40
CA LYS A 70 10.02 -7.37 15.90
C LYS A 70 11.32 -6.67 16.29
N LEU A 71 11.26 -5.42 16.72
CA LEU A 71 12.40 -4.59 17.07
C LEU A 71 13.04 -5.09 18.37
N ARG A 72 14.26 -5.60 18.27
CA ARG A 72 15.05 -5.95 19.46
C ARG A 72 15.63 -4.66 20.04
N LEU A 73 15.09 -4.18 21.15
CA LEU A 73 15.57 -2.98 21.88
C LEU A 73 17.09 -2.98 22.08
N LYS A 74 17.68 -4.17 22.31
CA LYS A 74 19.14 -4.36 22.44
C LYS A 74 19.93 -4.05 21.17
N ASN A 75 19.33 -4.10 19.98
CA ASN A 75 19.98 -3.75 18.72
C ASN A 75 19.86 -2.24 18.44
N VAL A 76 18.78 -1.58 18.87
CA VAL A 76 18.63 -0.11 18.73
C VAL A 76 19.54 0.66 19.69
N LEU A 77 19.72 0.14 20.91
CA LEU A 77 20.60 0.76 21.91
C LEU A 77 22.09 0.47 21.70
N ARG A 78 22.46 -0.39 20.75
CA ARG A 78 23.87 -0.60 20.44
C ARG A 78 24.37 0.61 19.64
N PRO A 79 25.41 1.31 20.07
CA PRO A 79 26.08 2.28 19.21
C PRO A 79 26.62 1.52 18.01
N GLU A 80 25.99 1.70 16.85
CA GLU A 80 26.41 1.07 15.59
C GLU A 80 27.69 1.71 15.02
N VAL A 81 28.22 2.73 15.72
CA VAL A 81 29.46 3.44 15.40
C VAL A 81 30.13 3.92 16.68
N VAL A 82 31.35 3.44 16.91
CA VAL A 82 32.43 4.11 17.66
C VAL A 82 33.61 4.20 16.71
#